data_AF-A0A354H3Z6-F1
#
_entry.id   AF-A0A354H3Z6-F1
#
_cell.length_a   1.000
_cell.length_b   1.000
_cell.length_c   1.000
_cell.angle_alpha   90.00
_cell.angle_beta   90.00
_cell.angle_gamma   90.00
#
_symmetry.space_group_name_H-M   'P 1'
#
loop_
_entity.id
_entity.type
_entity.pdbx_description
1 polymer ?
#
loop_
_entity_poly.entity_id
_entity_poly.type
_entity_poly.pdbx_seq_one_letter_code
_entity_poly.pdbx_strand_id
1 'polypeptide(L)'
;MITFLLIIKETGVDYHAGVVQFPVVVDGEPLFNMSYQHDLIIEDADKIKLIGSIKTSSKDRLDEIFIDKFLYTKLTGTSMSILFSKV
;
A
#
# COMPACT_ATOMS: atom_id res chain seq x y z
N MET A 1 0.53 -15.78 -8.76
CA MET A 1 0.08 -15.25 -7.44
C MET A 1 0.94 -15.79 -6.29
N ILE A 2 1.14 -17.13 -6.18
CA ILE A 2 1.96 -17.75 -5.12
C ILE A 2 3.47 -17.41 -5.24
N THR A 3 3.98 -17.23 -6.46
CA THR A 3 5.42 -17.01 -6.72
C THR A 3 6.00 -15.71 -6.12
N PHE A 4 5.24 -14.61 -6.15
CA PHE A 4 5.74 -13.32 -5.66
C PHE A 4 5.91 -13.30 -4.13
N LEU A 5 4.93 -13.87 -3.41
CA LEU A 5 4.99 -14.02 -1.96
C LEU A 5 6.14 -14.94 -1.52
N LEU A 6 6.42 -15.99 -2.29
CA LEU A 6 7.59 -16.84 -2.09
C LEU A 6 8.89 -16.03 -2.19
N ILE A 7 9.03 -15.17 -3.20
CA ILE A 7 10.24 -14.34 -3.37
C ILE A 7 10.45 -13.43 -2.17
N ILE A 8 9.40 -12.75 -1.68
CA ILE A 8 9.53 -11.89 -0.49
C ILE A 8 9.97 -12.71 0.73
N LYS A 9 9.39 -13.89 0.91
CA LYS A 9 9.77 -14.80 2.00
C LYS A 9 11.26 -15.21 1.92
N GLU A 10 11.78 -15.48 0.73
CA GLU A 10 13.20 -15.81 0.51
C GLU A 10 14.13 -14.62 0.79
N THR A 11 13.66 -13.38 0.69
CA THR A 11 14.46 -12.19 1.06
C THR A 11 14.61 -12.00 2.57
N GLY A 12 13.91 -12.77 3.40
CA GLY A 12 13.91 -12.61 4.85
C GLY A 12 13.18 -11.35 5.34
N VAL A 13 12.32 -10.78 4.49
CA VAL A 13 11.50 -9.62 4.84
C VAL A 13 10.15 -10.12 5.35
N ASP A 14 9.82 -9.76 6.58
CA ASP A 14 8.52 -10.06 7.16
C ASP A 14 7.42 -9.21 6.51
N TYR A 15 6.29 -9.86 6.25
CA TYR A 15 5.11 -9.20 5.69
C TYR A 15 3.84 -9.83 6.24
N HIS A 16 2.75 -9.06 6.21
CA HIS A 16 1.43 -9.55 6.59
C HIS A 16 0.33 -8.90 5.75
N ALA A 17 -0.87 -9.49 5.73
CA ALA A 17 -2.07 -8.85 5.21
C ALA A 17 -2.82 -8.19 6.37
N GLY A 18 -3.48 -7.06 6.12
CA GLY A 18 -4.14 -6.34 7.21
C GLY A 18 -4.85 -5.07 6.75
N VAL A 19 -5.39 -4.35 7.73
CA VAL A 19 -6.04 -3.06 7.52
C VAL A 19 -5.12 -1.96 8.04
N VAL A 20 -4.81 -1.02 7.16
CA VAL A 20 -4.06 0.18 7.51
C VAL A 20 -5.03 1.35 7.67
N GLN A 21 -4.85 2.13 8.73
CA GLN A 21 -5.60 3.37 8.93
C GLN A 21 -4.76 4.58 8.52
N PHE A 22 -5.34 5.42 7.66
CA PHE A 22 -4.73 6.68 7.23
C PHE A 22 -5.57 7.87 7.72
N PRO A 23 -4.96 8.86 8.39
CA PRO A 23 -5.67 10.07 8.80
C PRO A 23 -5.96 10.94 7.57
N VAL A 24 -7.21 11.36 7.43
CA VAL A 24 -7.64 12.39 6.48
C VAL A 24 -7.57 13.73 7.18
N VAL A 25 -6.68 14.59 6.70
CA VAL A 25 -6.45 15.92 7.25
C VAL A 25 -6.98 16.97 6.27
N VAL A 26 -7.82 17.88 6.76
CA VAL A 26 -8.37 19.01 6.00
C VAL A 26 -8.02 20.28 6.76
N ASP A 27 -7.40 21.25 6.09
CA ASP A 27 -6.94 22.52 6.70
C ASP A 27 -6.03 22.33 7.93
N GLY A 28 -5.27 21.24 7.98
CA GLY A 28 -4.36 20.91 9.08
C GLY A 28 -5.01 20.15 10.24
N GLU A 29 -6.34 19.95 10.22
CA GLU A 29 -7.08 19.24 11.26
C GLU A 29 -7.46 17.82 10.81
N PRO A 30 -7.23 16.78 11.65
CA PRO A 30 -7.64 15.41 11.35
C PRO A 30 -9.17 15.28 11.42
N LEU A 31 -9.80 14.94 10.30
CA LEU A 31 -11.25 14.83 10.17
C LEU A 31 -11.76 13.41 10.49
N PHE A 32 -11.11 12.39 9.92
CA PHE A 32 -11.41 10.97 10.19
C PHE A 32 -10.26 10.08 9.71
N ASN A 33 -10.26 8.82 10.14
CA ASN A 33 -9.35 7.80 9.62
C ASN A 33 -10.04 6.98 8.53
N MET A 34 -9.41 6.87 7.36
CA MET A 34 -9.81 5.90 6.33
C MET A 34 -9.13 4.57 6.58
N SER A 35 -9.88 3.48 6.41
CA SER A 35 -9.38 2.11 6.57
C SER A 35 -9.21 1.45 5.21
N TYR A 36 -8.01 0.96 4.92
CA TYR A 36 -7.69 0.30 3.66
C TYR A 36 -7.16 -1.11 3.91
N GLN A 37 -7.76 -2.09 3.24
CA GLN A 37 -7.29 -3.47 3.32
C GLN A 37 -6.21 -3.73 2.27
N HIS A 38 -5.08 -4.27 2.72
CA HIS A 38 -3.94 -4.60 1.89
C HIS A 38 -3.56 -6.08 2.04
N ASP A 39 -3.19 -6.68 0.91
CA ASP A 39 -2.74 -8.07 0.85
C ASP A 39 -1.26 -8.19 1.28
N LEU A 40 -0.51 -7.09 1.22
CA LEU A 40 0.89 -7.01 1.58
C LEU A 40 1.15 -5.71 2.36
N ILE A 41 1.60 -5.86 3.59
CA ILE A 41 2.05 -4.79 4.48
C ILE A 41 3.43 -5.20 4.99
N ILE A 42 4.40 -4.29 4.85
CA ILE A 42 5.75 -4.44 5.39
C ILE A 42 6.00 -3.26 6.32
N GLU A 43 6.41 -3.58 7.53
CA GLU A 43 6.65 -2.64 8.61
C GLU A 43 8.07 -2.78 9.14
N ASP A 44 8.62 -1.67 9.60
CA ASP A 44 9.91 -1.62 10.27
C ASP A 44 9.81 -0.61 11.41
N ALA A 45 10.06 -1.07 12.64
CA ALA A 45 9.90 -0.30 13.88
C ALA A 45 8.55 0.44 13.96
N ASP A 46 7.44 -0.30 13.79
CA ASP A 46 6.05 0.20 13.81
C ASP A 46 5.72 1.26 12.76
N LYS A 47 6.57 1.40 11.74
CA LYS A 47 6.34 2.29 10.59
C LYS A 47 6.09 1.46 9.35
N ILE A 48 4.94 1.73 8.72
CA ILE A 48 4.61 1.16 7.42
C ILE A 48 5.61 1.69 6.39
N LYS A 49 6.36 0.77 5.79
CA LYS A 49 7.31 1.06 4.71
C LYS A 49 6.70 0.80 3.35
N LEU A 50 5.84 -0.21 3.26
CA LEU A 50 5.24 -0.64 2.00
C LEU A 50 3.84 -1.20 2.24
N ILE A 51 2.93 -0.82 1.34
CA ILE A 51 1.59 -1.40 1.19
C ILE A 51 1.43 -1.89 -0.24
N GLY A 52 0.72 -2.99 -0.42
CA GLY A 52 0.49 -3.60 -1.72
C GLY A 52 -0.82 -4.38 -1.77
N SER A 53 -1.40 -4.47 -2.97
CA SER A 53 -2.54 -5.34 -3.25
C SER A 53 -2.17 -6.36 -4.33
N ILE A 54 -2.48 -7.62 -4.05
CA ILE A 54 -2.21 -8.77 -4.90
C ILE A 54 -3.52 -9.14 -5.60
N LYS A 55 -3.54 -9.05 -6.92
CA LYS A 55 -4.72 -9.41 -7.72
C LYS A 55 -4.25 -9.92 -9.09
N THR A 56 -4.99 -10.85 -9.65
CA THR A 56 -4.61 -11.73 -10.77
C THR A 56 -4.79 -11.14 -12.18
N SER A 57 -5.44 -9.99 -12.32
CA SER A 57 -5.70 -9.30 -13.61
C SER A 57 -5.54 -7.79 -13.46
N SER A 58 -4.87 -7.13 -14.41
CA SER A 58 -4.46 -5.71 -14.33
C SER A 58 -5.44 -4.72 -14.99
N LYS A 59 -6.57 -5.19 -15.54
CA LYS A 59 -7.32 -4.45 -16.58
C LYS A 59 -8.08 -3.21 -16.08
N ASP A 60 -8.48 -3.17 -14.81
CA ASP A 60 -9.31 -2.08 -14.23
C ASP A 60 -8.64 -1.34 -13.04
N ARG A 61 -7.32 -1.51 -12.84
CA ARG A 61 -6.67 -1.26 -11.54
C ARG A 61 -5.55 -0.23 -11.53
N LEU A 62 -4.99 0.10 -12.69
CA LEU A 62 -3.95 1.12 -12.76
C LEU A 62 -4.52 2.47 -12.33
N ASP A 63 -5.73 2.78 -12.77
CA ASP A 63 -6.41 4.05 -12.54
C ASP A 63 -6.65 4.29 -11.04
N GLU A 64 -7.24 3.31 -10.33
CA GLU A 64 -7.48 3.40 -8.88
C GLU A 64 -6.19 3.48 -8.05
N ILE A 65 -5.21 2.61 -8.33
CA ILE A 65 -3.94 2.55 -7.57
C ILE A 65 -3.12 3.84 -7.78
N PHE A 66 -3.17 4.43 -8.98
CA PHE A 66 -2.52 5.71 -9.24
C PHE A 66 -3.27 6.88 -8.59
N ILE A 67 -4.60 6.87 -8.58
CA ILE A 67 -5.41 7.89 -7.88
C ILE A 67 -5.15 7.83 -6.37
N ASP A 68 -5.15 6.65 -5.76
CA ASP A 68 -4.87 6.47 -4.33
C ASP A 68 -3.46 6.93 -3.97
N LYS A 69 -2.45 6.55 -4.78
CA LYS A 69 -1.07 7.00 -4.58
C LYS A 69 -0.91 8.50 -4.78
N PHE A 70 -1.60 9.08 -5.76
CA PHE A 70 -1.60 10.52 -6.00
C PHE A 70 -2.20 11.28 -4.83
N LEU A 71 -3.37 10.85 -4.34
CA LEU A 71 -4.04 11.40 -3.16
C LEU A 71 -3.15 11.27 -1.92
N TYR A 72 -2.61 10.08 -1.66
CA TYR A 72 -1.72 9.84 -0.52
C TYR A 72 -0.49 10.75 -0.55
N THR A 73 0.17 10.87 -1.70
CA THR A 73 1.36 11.73 -1.87
C THR A 73 1.01 13.21 -1.65
N LYS A 74 -0.16 13.67 -2.11
CA LYS A 74 -0.62 15.05 -1.93
C LYS A 74 -1.01 15.36 -0.48
N LEU A 75 -1.64 14.41 0.21
CA LEU A 75 -2.12 14.60 1.58
C LEU A 75 -1.00 14.48 2.62
N THR A 76 0.01 13.65 2.37
CA THR A 76 1.06 13.34 3.36
C THR A 76 2.42 13.95 3.04
N GLY A 77 2.59 14.57 1.87
CA GLY A 77 3.88 15.08 1.40
C GLY A 77 4.95 13.99 1.19
N THR A 78 4.56 12.71 1.22
CA THR A 78 5.47 11.58 1.22
C THR A 78 5.58 10.96 -0.17
N SER A 79 6.82 10.71 -0.63
CA SER A 79 7.10 10.02 -1.89
C SER A 79 7.01 8.51 -1.71
N MET A 80 5.99 7.88 -2.30
CA MET A 80 5.82 6.42 -2.31
C MET A 80 6.11 5.84 -3.71
N SER A 81 6.75 4.69 -3.78
CA SER A 81 6.95 3.93 -5.03
C SER A 81 5.85 2.88 -5.17
N ILE A 82 5.26 2.76 -6.36
CA ILE A 82 4.34 1.65 -6.68
C ILE A 82 5.14 0.59 -7.42
N LEU A 83 5.17 -0.63 -6.88
CA LEU A 83 5.77 -1.77 -7.57
C LEU A 83 4.67 -2.56 -8.29
N PHE A 84 4.79 -2.63 -9.62
CA PHE A 84 3.95 -3.50 -10.43
C PHE A 84 4.74 -4.73 -10.85
N SER A 85 4.25 -5.92 -10.49
CA SER A 85 4.70 -7.19 -11.05
C SER A 85 3.71 -7.62 -12.12
N LYS A 86 4.12 -7.56 -13.39
CA LYS A 86 3.38 -8.17 -14.50
C LYS A 86 3.75 -9.66 -14.54
N VAL A 87 2.75 -10.54 -14.58
CA VAL A 87 2.93 -11.91 -15.07
C VAL A 87 2.68 -11.88 -16.56
#